data_AF-A0A448Y1J7-F1
#
_entry.id   AF-A0A448Y1J7-F1
#
_cell.length_a   1.000
_cell.length_b   1.000
_cell.length_c   1.000
_cell.angle_alpha   90.00
_cell.angle_beta   90.00
_cell.angle_gamma   90.00
#
_symmetry.space_group_name_H-M   'P 1'
#
loop_
_entity.id
_entity.type
_entity.pdbx_description
1 polymer ?
#
loop_
_entity_poly.entity_id
_entity_poly.type
_entity_poly.pdbx_seq_one_letter_code
_entity_poly.pdbx_strand_id
1 'polypeptide(L)'
;MTSNRPLFKHIRNHTALFSELSRYRNIAVQGLGLSEYEFHKTPKFVAEDGRRLTIEPERSIVLPNVEQLKGVKSKLEKAIPTLTMVEHSEIGYRYPTAALAGLDAPFIKRMRSEYFHKVDEDRSICRPVNLSYGIKSRGKADNRQEYEVWMPDEAPEQNPLPLLIDLYGEDLPNDVRHFVEQPSKVHGWMGVKRAAFEALYQNKEICGDLVICVAMSVDAYNIGARPDLSFSPEAESSIAASNAELEWEIEGYYAPRDWEFDHDMVWSAINHTLAAINAPLTDLYGSTILPVVESKTERILSTLKGLGVRQEEIDEMNLQPWEFMLNESSHRVKSHDPSRPVNLLGRLNRLFYQEDRKLPSLNWMHDLIT
;
A
#
# COMPACT_ATOMS: atom_id res chain seq x y z
N MET A 1 -23.98 -13.07 -18.35
CA MET A 1 -22.68 -13.64 -18.77
C MET A 1 -21.62 -12.93 -17.95
N THR A 2 -20.94 -13.64 -17.05
CA THR A 2 -19.79 -13.09 -16.33
C THR A 2 -18.68 -12.83 -17.34
N SER A 3 -18.48 -11.58 -17.74
CA SER A 3 -17.25 -11.20 -18.42
C SER A 3 -16.10 -11.66 -17.54
N ASN A 4 -15.15 -12.39 -18.12
CA ASN A 4 -13.97 -12.86 -17.40
C ASN A 4 -13.23 -11.61 -16.88
N ARG A 5 -13.49 -11.22 -15.63
CA ARG A 5 -12.67 -10.25 -14.91
C ARG A 5 -11.24 -10.76 -14.98
N PRO A 6 -10.27 -9.98 -15.47
CA PRO A 6 -8.87 -10.34 -15.39
C PRO A 6 -8.42 -10.24 -13.92
N LEU A 7 -8.95 -11.11 -13.05
CA LEU A 7 -8.38 -11.35 -11.74
C LEU A 7 -7.04 -12.04 -12.01
N PHE A 8 -5.98 -11.22 -11.95
CA PHE A 8 -4.57 -11.38 -12.31
C PHE A 8 -3.87 -12.69 -11.89
N LYS A 9 -4.46 -13.85 -12.16
CA LYS A 9 -3.89 -15.19 -11.96
C LYS A 9 -2.69 -15.47 -12.89
N HIS A 10 -2.35 -14.54 -13.80
CA HIS A 10 -1.44 -14.78 -14.92
C HIS A 10 -0.27 -13.78 -15.04
N ILE A 11 -0.26 -12.69 -14.26
CA ILE A 11 0.81 -11.69 -14.35
C ILE A 11 2.00 -12.12 -13.48
N ARG A 12 3.17 -12.14 -14.12
CA ARG A 12 4.37 -12.86 -13.67
C ARG A 12 5.35 -12.00 -12.87
N ASN A 13 5.22 -10.67 -12.93
CA ASN A 13 6.02 -9.68 -12.20
C ASN A 13 5.42 -8.26 -12.33
N HIS A 14 5.99 -7.30 -11.60
CA HIS A 14 5.58 -5.89 -11.60
C HIS A 14 5.62 -5.22 -12.96
N THR A 15 6.68 -5.41 -13.74
CA THR A 15 6.83 -4.75 -15.04
C THR A 15 5.68 -5.12 -15.97
N ALA A 16 5.31 -6.40 -16.01
CA ALA A 16 4.16 -6.86 -16.78
C ALA A 16 2.83 -6.31 -16.24
N LEU A 17 2.68 -6.21 -14.91
CA LEU A 17 1.49 -5.65 -14.27
C LEU A 17 1.27 -4.19 -14.65
N PHE A 18 2.27 -3.35 -14.42
CA PHE A 18 2.17 -1.91 -14.69
C PHE A 18 2.07 -1.60 -16.18
N SER A 19 2.72 -2.40 -17.04
CA SER A 19 2.55 -2.28 -18.49
C SER A 19 1.11 -2.55 -18.92
N GLU A 20 0.47 -3.57 -18.35
CA GLU A 20 -0.90 -3.92 -18.68
C GLU A 20 -1.91 -2.89 -18.14
N LEU A 21 -1.69 -2.37 -16.93
CA LEU A 21 -2.49 -1.27 -16.38
C LEU A 21 -2.37 0.00 -17.22
N SER A 22 -1.15 0.38 -17.59
CA SER A 22 -0.90 1.49 -18.50
C SER A 22 -1.64 1.32 -19.83
N ARG A 23 -1.69 0.09 -20.36
CA ARG A 23 -2.45 -0.23 -21.58
C ARG A 23 -3.95 0.04 -21.40
N TYR A 24 -4.57 -0.44 -20.31
CA TYR A 24 -5.99 -0.19 -20.05
C TYR A 24 -6.28 1.30 -19.84
N ARG A 25 -5.40 2.00 -19.11
CA ARG A 25 -5.49 3.44 -18.88
C ARG A 25 -5.43 4.23 -20.19
N ASN A 26 -4.49 3.92 -21.07
CA ASN A 26 -4.37 4.54 -22.39
C ASN A 26 -5.61 4.30 -23.26
N ILE A 27 -6.19 3.09 -23.22
CA ILE A 27 -7.45 2.80 -23.93
C ILE A 27 -8.60 3.65 -23.39
N ALA A 28 -8.71 3.80 -22.07
CA ALA A 28 -9.75 4.64 -21.47
C ALA A 28 -9.59 6.12 -21.89
N VAL A 29 -8.37 6.66 -21.88
CA VAL A 29 -8.07 8.03 -22.36
C VAL A 29 -8.42 8.20 -23.84
N GLN A 30 -8.08 7.23 -24.69
CA GLN A 30 -8.47 7.26 -26.11
C GLN A 30 -10.00 7.20 -26.28
N GLY A 31 -10.70 6.40 -25.47
CA GLY A 31 -12.16 6.33 -25.45
C GLY A 31 -12.84 7.65 -25.07
N LEU A 32 -12.13 8.52 -24.34
CA LEU A 32 -12.56 9.89 -24.03
C LEU A 32 -12.25 10.90 -25.15
N GLY A 33 -11.68 10.46 -26.29
CA GLY A 33 -11.33 11.32 -27.42
C GLY A 33 -9.99 12.06 -27.27
N LEU A 34 -9.14 11.65 -26.34
CA LEU A 34 -7.90 12.33 -25.97
C LEU A 34 -6.67 11.62 -26.56
N SER A 35 -6.65 11.38 -27.87
CA SER A 35 -5.60 10.60 -28.54
C SER A 35 -4.22 11.25 -28.52
N GLU A 36 -4.17 12.59 -28.45
CA GLU A 36 -2.94 13.38 -28.43
C GLU A 36 -2.45 13.69 -27.02
N TYR A 37 -2.86 12.89 -26.03
CA TYR A 37 -2.42 13.03 -24.64
C TYR A 37 -1.39 11.97 -24.29
N GLU A 38 -0.47 12.31 -23.38
CA GLU A 38 0.57 11.40 -22.88
C GLU A 38 0.57 11.37 -21.35
N PHE A 39 1.02 10.24 -20.80
CA PHE A 39 1.02 10.02 -19.35
C PHE A 39 2.30 10.57 -18.71
N HIS A 40 2.13 11.31 -17.62
CA HIS A 40 3.20 11.80 -16.76
C HIS A 40 2.99 11.26 -15.35
N LYS A 41 4.08 10.79 -14.73
CA LYS A 41 4.07 10.45 -13.30
C LYS A 41 3.91 11.74 -12.49
N THR A 42 3.31 11.62 -11.30
CA THR A 42 3.28 12.70 -10.31
C THR A 42 4.69 13.30 -10.13
N PRO A 43 4.87 14.62 -10.32
CA PRO A 43 6.17 15.25 -10.15
C PRO A 43 6.55 15.24 -8.67
N LYS A 44 7.84 15.34 -8.35
CA LYS A 44 8.26 15.59 -6.97
C LYS A 44 7.67 16.91 -6.49
N PHE A 45 7.35 16.98 -5.20
CA PHE A 45 6.97 18.24 -4.59
C PHE A 45 8.22 19.06 -4.33
N VAL A 46 8.27 20.28 -4.88
CA VAL A 46 9.33 21.25 -4.59
C VAL A 46 8.82 22.18 -3.49
N ALA A 47 9.41 22.07 -2.29
CA ALA A 47 9.09 22.93 -1.17
C ALA A 47 9.62 24.36 -1.37
N GLU A 48 9.13 25.33 -0.60
CA GLU A 48 9.57 26.74 -0.67
C GLU A 48 11.07 26.92 -0.47
N ASP A 49 11.72 26.00 0.28
CA ASP A 49 13.16 25.99 0.52
C ASP A 49 13.97 25.25 -0.58
N GLY A 50 13.31 24.84 -1.67
CA GLY A 50 13.91 24.16 -2.82
C GLY A 50 14.12 22.66 -2.65
N ARG A 51 13.75 22.06 -1.51
CA ARG A 51 13.85 20.60 -1.32
C ARG A 51 12.86 19.86 -2.23
N ARG A 52 13.34 18.79 -2.86
CA ARG A 52 12.51 17.88 -3.65
C ARG A 52 12.08 16.70 -2.78
N LEU A 53 10.79 16.57 -2.58
CA LEU A 53 10.19 15.55 -1.73
C LEU A 53 9.35 14.61 -2.59
N THR A 54 9.58 13.31 -2.44
CA THR A 54 8.56 12.34 -2.83
C THR A 54 7.44 12.38 -1.80
N ILE A 55 6.24 12.70 -2.30
CA ILE A 55 5.01 12.77 -1.55
C ILE A 55 4.05 11.82 -2.26
N GLU A 56 3.48 10.85 -1.54
CA GLU A 56 2.34 10.07 -2.03
C GLU A 56 1.08 10.95 -1.86
N PRO A 57 0.51 11.51 -2.94
CA PRO A 57 -0.74 12.27 -2.88
C PRO A 57 -1.91 11.30 -2.68
N GLU A 58 -2.09 10.87 -1.45
CA GLU A 58 -3.13 9.91 -1.08
C GLU A 58 -4.03 10.45 0.05
N ARG A 59 -5.21 9.86 0.15
CA ARG A 59 -6.13 10.01 1.28
C ARG A 59 -6.75 8.67 1.58
N SER A 60 -7.22 8.49 2.80
CA SER A 60 -7.98 7.30 3.13
C SER A 60 -8.99 7.52 4.23
N ILE A 61 -10.05 6.71 4.20
CA ILE A 61 -11.02 6.58 5.27
C ILE A 61 -10.94 5.18 5.86
N VAL A 62 -11.19 5.09 7.16
CA VAL A 62 -11.09 3.85 7.91
C VAL A 62 -12.48 3.52 8.43
N LEU A 63 -12.95 2.31 8.16
CA LEU A 63 -14.32 1.88 8.42
C LEU A 63 -14.34 0.64 9.33
N PRO A 64 -15.43 0.42 10.08
CA PRO A 64 -15.53 -0.72 11.00
C PRO A 64 -15.33 -2.07 10.32
N ASN A 65 -15.84 -2.22 9.10
CA ASN A 65 -15.71 -3.43 8.30
C ASN A 65 -15.81 -3.12 6.80
N VAL A 66 -15.34 -4.06 5.99
CA VAL A 66 -15.28 -3.92 4.54
C VAL A 66 -16.66 -3.92 3.88
N GLU A 67 -17.69 -4.54 4.47
CA GLU A 67 -19.05 -4.57 3.92
C GLU A 67 -19.68 -3.18 3.75
N GLN A 68 -19.22 -2.20 4.55
CA GLN A 68 -19.62 -0.80 4.39
C GLN A 68 -19.31 -0.24 2.99
N LEU A 69 -18.25 -0.76 2.34
CA LEU A 69 -17.79 -0.32 1.02
C LEU A 69 -18.55 -0.95 -0.16
N LYS A 70 -19.67 -1.64 0.11
CA LYS A 70 -20.49 -2.25 -0.92
C LYS A 70 -20.90 -1.24 -2.00
N GLY A 71 -20.61 -1.56 -3.27
CA GLY A 71 -20.93 -0.76 -4.44
C GLY A 71 -20.25 0.61 -4.48
N VAL A 72 -19.10 0.77 -3.81
CA VAL A 72 -18.39 2.07 -3.74
C VAL A 72 -18.03 2.60 -5.13
N LYS A 73 -17.70 1.73 -6.10
CA LYS A 73 -17.40 2.12 -7.48
C LYS A 73 -18.59 2.85 -8.11
N SER A 74 -19.76 2.21 -8.14
CA SER A 74 -20.97 2.82 -8.69
C SER A 74 -21.47 4.04 -7.90
N LYS A 75 -21.27 4.07 -6.58
CA LYS A 75 -21.60 5.24 -5.76
C LYS A 75 -20.75 6.46 -6.14
N LEU A 76 -19.44 6.26 -6.35
CA LEU A 76 -18.53 7.32 -6.77
C LEU A 76 -18.81 7.80 -8.19
N GLU A 77 -19.00 6.90 -9.16
CA GLU A 77 -19.37 7.27 -10.54
C GLU A 77 -20.66 8.10 -10.58
N LYS A 78 -21.65 7.74 -9.74
CA LYS A 78 -22.91 8.49 -9.65
C LYS A 78 -22.72 9.87 -9.00
N ALA A 79 -21.85 9.97 -7.98
CA ALA A 79 -21.65 11.19 -7.23
C ALA A 79 -20.70 12.18 -7.92
N ILE A 80 -19.79 11.70 -8.77
CA ILE A 80 -18.76 12.49 -9.45
C ILE A 80 -18.91 12.27 -10.97
N PRO A 81 -19.74 13.07 -11.66
CA PRO A 81 -19.99 12.89 -13.10
C PRO A 81 -18.75 12.98 -13.98
N THR A 82 -17.68 13.61 -13.49
CA THR A 82 -16.42 13.76 -14.21
C THR A 82 -15.37 12.71 -13.86
N LEU A 83 -15.73 11.70 -13.08
CA LEU A 83 -14.91 10.54 -12.77
C LEU A 83 -15.29 9.39 -13.71
N THR A 84 -14.35 8.94 -14.52
CA THR A 84 -14.51 7.80 -15.44
C THR A 84 -13.71 6.61 -14.93
N MET A 85 -14.34 5.49 -14.61
CA MET A 85 -13.61 4.29 -14.22
C MET A 85 -12.84 3.69 -15.40
N VAL A 86 -11.60 3.28 -15.17
CA VAL A 86 -10.81 2.57 -16.17
C VAL A 86 -11.30 1.12 -16.20
N GLU A 87 -11.94 0.71 -17.29
CA GLU A 87 -12.42 -0.65 -17.46
C GLU A 87 -11.26 -1.66 -17.38
N HIS A 88 -11.49 -2.77 -16.67
CA HIS A 88 -10.53 -3.87 -16.49
C HIS A 88 -9.26 -3.52 -15.70
N SER A 89 -9.26 -2.38 -15.00
CA SER A 89 -8.17 -1.98 -14.09
C SER A 89 -8.25 -2.64 -12.70
N GLU A 90 -9.16 -3.59 -12.47
CA GLU A 90 -9.36 -4.18 -11.14
C GLU A 90 -8.21 -5.11 -10.71
N ILE A 91 -7.40 -4.70 -9.73
CA ILE A 91 -6.23 -5.45 -9.23
C ILE A 91 -6.45 -5.97 -7.82
N GLY A 92 -6.14 -7.25 -7.61
CA GLY A 92 -6.12 -7.86 -6.29
C GLY A 92 -4.70 -8.11 -5.82
N TYR A 93 -4.32 -7.58 -4.65
CA TYR A 93 -3.05 -7.88 -4.01
C TYR A 93 -3.25 -8.51 -2.64
N ARG A 94 -2.26 -9.29 -2.25
CA ARG A 94 -2.00 -9.59 -0.85
C ARG A 94 -0.61 -9.04 -0.57
N TYR A 95 -0.33 -8.55 0.62
CA TYR A 95 1.04 -8.23 1.00
C TYR A 95 1.18 -8.18 2.51
N PRO A 96 2.31 -8.63 3.08
CA PRO A 96 2.68 -8.37 4.44
C PRO A 96 3.40 -7.01 4.53
N THR A 97 3.13 -6.27 5.60
CA THR A 97 3.86 -5.06 5.96
C THR A 97 4.48 -5.26 7.34
N ALA A 98 5.77 -4.97 7.47
CA ALA A 98 6.51 -4.96 8.73
C ALA A 98 6.62 -3.54 9.28
N ALA A 99 6.47 -3.38 10.59
CA ALA A 99 7.03 -2.23 11.30
C ALA A 99 8.50 -2.53 11.65
N LEU A 100 9.42 -1.69 11.19
CA LEU A 100 10.86 -1.87 11.36
C LEU A 100 11.49 -0.97 12.44
N ALA A 101 10.66 -0.16 13.11
CA ALA A 101 11.07 0.73 14.19
C ALA A 101 9.93 0.87 15.22
N GLY A 102 10.29 1.20 16.45
CA GLY A 102 9.37 1.33 17.59
C GLY A 102 8.47 2.57 17.53
N LEU A 103 7.56 2.71 18.49
CA LEU A 103 6.66 3.88 18.60
C LEU A 103 7.38 5.20 18.88
N ASP A 104 8.55 5.10 19.51
CA ASP A 104 9.42 6.22 19.89
C ASP A 104 10.27 6.76 18.73
N ALA A 105 10.37 6.03 17.63
CA ALA A 105 11.15 6.46 16.47
C ALA A 105 10.57 7.75 15.84
N PRO A 106 11.42 8.69 15.39
CA PRO A 106 10.96 9.96 14.81
C PRO A 106 10.19 9.77 13.49
N PHE A 107 10.48 8.71 12.75
CA PHE A 107 9.83 8.35 11.50
C PHE A 107 9.30 6.92 11.55
N ILE A 108 8.42 6.59 10.60
CA ILE A 108 7.99 5.23 10.33
C ILE A 108 9.02 4.57 9.44
N LYS A 109 9.55 3.42 9.88
CA LYS A 109 10.39 2.52 9.07
C LYS A 109 9.57 1.27 8.79
N ARG A 110 9.45 0.85 7.53
CA ARG A 110 8.65 -0.31 7.14
C ARG A 110 9.31 -1.14 6.05
N MET A 111 8.94 -2.41 5.99
CA MET A 111 9.18 -3.26 4.82
C MET A 111 7.85 -3.75 4.28
N ARG A 112 7.64 -3.69 2.98
CA ARG A 112 6.48 -4.32 2.32
C ARG A 112 6.96 -5.42 1.39
N SER A 113 6.07 -6.34 1.07
CA SER A 113 6.32 -7.28 -0.01
C SER A 113 5.10 -7.51 -0.87
N GLU A 114 5.23 -7.28 -2.16
CA GLU A 114 4.16 -7.54 -3.11
C GLU A 114 4.30 -8.96 -3.68
N TYR A 115 3.21 -9.73 -3.65
CA TYR A 115 3.20 -11.13 -4.07
C TYR A 115 2.99 -11.27 -5.58
N PHE A 116 3.85 -12.03 -6.25
CA PHE A 116 3.54 -12.68 -7.52
C PHE A 116 3.59 -14.19 -7.35
N HIS A 117 2.55 -14.88 -7.79
CA HIS A 117 2.54 -16.33 -7.78
C HIS A 117 3.49 -16.86 -8.85
N LYS A 118 4.37 -17.82 -8.50
CA LYS A 118 5.07 -18.60 -9.53
C LYS A 118 4.07 -19.49 -10.26
N VAL A 119 4.40 -19.85 -11.51
CA VAL A 119 3.62 -20.85 -12.26
C VAL A 119 3.62 -22.15 -11.43
N ASP A 120 2.43 -22.72 -11.23
CA ASP A 120 2.18 -23.94 -10.44
C ASP A 120 2.39 -23.86 -8.91
N GLU A 121 2.59 -22.66 -8.36
CA GLU A 121 2.60 -22.48 -6.90
C GLU A 121 1.17 -22.61 -6.32
N ASP A 122 1.04 -23.34 -5.21
CA ASP A 122 -0.23 -23.43 -4.49
C ASP A 122 -0.67 -22.03 -4.05
N ARG A 123 -1.76 -21.57 -4.65
CA ARG A 123 -2.36 -20.23 -4.44
C ARG A 123 -2.83 -20.01 -3.00
N SER A 124 -2.85 -21.05 -2.18
CA SER A 124 -3.08 -20.98 -0.74
C SER A 124 -1.88 -20.42 0.04
N ILE A 125 -0.67 -20.38 -0.53
CA ILE A 125 0.53 -19.87 0.13
C ILE A 125 0.91 -18.52 -0.50
N CYS A 126 1.15 -17.52 0.34
CA CYS A 126 1.58 -16.20 -0.13
C CYS A 126 3.10 -16.07 0.07
N ARG A 127 3.88 -16.28 -0.99
CA ARG A 127 5.34 -16.12 -0.95
C ARG A 127 5.78 -14.77 -1.52
N PRO A 128 6.42 -13.91 -0.72
CA PRO A 128 6.94 -12.64 -1.19
C PRO A 128 8.00 -12.88 -2.26
N VAL A 129 7.95 -12.12 -3.37
CA VAL A 129 8.95 -12.23 -4.45
C VAL A 129 9.91 -11.06 -4.42
N ASN A 130 9.43 -9.86 -4.06
CA ASN A 130 10.24 -8.66 -3.91
C ASN A 130 10.01 -8.00 -2.55
N LEU A 131 11.00 -7.24 -2.06
CA LEU A 131 10.87 -6.42 -0.86
C LEU A 131 11.02 -4.93 -1.20
N SER A 132 10.14 -4.10 -0.66
CA SER A 132 10.37 -2.65 -0.64
C SER A 132 10.71 -2.19 0.76
N TYR A 133 11.65 -1.26 0.86
CA TYR A 133 11.99 -0.55 2.07
C TYR A 133 11.39 0.85 2.02
N GLY A 134 10.62 1.22 3.05
CA GLY A 134 9.93 2.50 3.10
C GLY A 134 10.20 3.27 4.39
N ILE A 135 10.32 4.60 4.27
CA ILE A 135 10.32 5.55 5.39
C ILE A 135 9.22 6.58 5.15
N LYS A 136 8.39 6.81 6.16
CA LYS A 136 7.33 7.83 6.12
C LYS A 136 7.35 8.74 7.33
N SER A 137 6.85 9.97 7.19
CA SER A 137 6.42 10.78 8.33
C SER A 137 5.29 10.11 9.12
N ARG A 138 5.21 10.38 10.43
CA ARG A 138 4.18 9.84 11.35
C ARG A 138 2.77 10.40 11.08
N GLY A 139 1.75 9.66 11.50
CA GLY A 139 0.33 10.05 11.41
C GLY A 139 -0.30 9.90 10.02
N LYS A 140 -1.57 10.30 9.90
CA LYS A 140 -2.30 10.49 8.64
C LYS A 140 -2.45 11.98 8.35
N ALA A 141 -1.47 12.54 7.65
CA ALA A 141 -1.54 13.92 7.17
C ALA A 141 -1.64 13.93 5.64
N ASP A 142 -2.32 14.95 5.14
CA ASP A 142 -2.32 15.32 3.73
C ASP A 142 -0.90 15.73 3.37
N ASN A 143 -0.23 15.01 2.46
CA ASN A 143 1.16 15.26 2.02
C ASN A 143 2.25 14.70 2.95
N ARG A 144 2.13 13.43 3.32
CA ARG A 144 3.22 12.74 4.03
C ARG A 144 4.46 12.68 3.16
N GLN A 145 5.60 12.96 3.78
CA GLN A 145 6.88 12.64 3.18
C GLN A 145 7.03 11.13 3.19
N GLU A 146 7.32 10.59 2.02
CA GLU A 146 7.55 9.18 1.85
C GLU A 146 8.70 8.90 0.92
N TYR A 147 9.50 7.95 1.37
CA TYR A 147 10.70 7.51 0.71
C TYR A 147 10.61 5.99 0.63
N GLU A 148 10.36 5.46 -0.55
CA GLU A 148 10.30 4.01 -0.75
C GLU A 148 11.19 3.58 -1.91
N VAL A 149 11.91 2.47 -1.69
CA VAL A 149 12.76 1.85 -2.70
C VAL A 149 12.58 0.35 -2.72
N TRP A 150 12.68 -0.23 -3.90
CA TRP A 150 12.76 -1.67 -4.07
C TRP A 150 14.16 -2.16 -3.76
N MET A 151 14.23 -3.15 -2.88
CA MET A 151 15.48 -3.83 -2.54
C MET A 151 15.74 -4.94 -3.56
N PRO A 152 16.99 -5.13 -4.01
CA PRO A 152 17.38 -6.28 -4.82
C PRO A 152 17.14 -7.58 -4.04
N ASP A 153 16.56 -8.57 -4.71
CA ASP A 153 16.26 -9.87 -4.09
C ASP A 153 17.52 -10.61 -3.65
N GLU A 154 18.64 -10.38 -4.33
CA GLU A 154 19.95 -10.99 -4.03
C GLU A 154 20.67 -10.33 -2.85
N ALA A 155 20.27 -9.12 -2.45
CA ALA A 155 20.89 -8.36 -1.36
C ALA A 155 19.85 -7.57 -0.55
N PRO A 156 18.83 -8.22 0.02
CA PRO A 156 17.73 -7.56 0.73
C PRO A 156 18.18 -6.83 2.02
N GLU A 157 19.37 -7.10 2.50
CA GLU A 157 20.02 -6.49 3.68
C GLU A 157 20.85 -5.24 3.35
N GLN A 158 21.03 -4.89 2.07
CA GLN A 158 21.87 -3.74 1.72
C GLN A 158 21.32 -2.43 2.31
N ASN A 159 22.19 -1.45 2.52
CA ASN A 159 21.74 -0.11 2.91
C ASN A 159 20.85 0.47 1.79
N PRO A 160 19.59 0.87 2.05
CA PRO A 160 18.71 1.43 1.03
C PRO A 160 19.05 2.89 0.67
N LEU A 161 19.91 3.56 1.44
CA LEU A 161 20.24 4.97 1.24
C LEU A 161 20.80 5.31 -0.16
N PRO A 162 21.73 4.54 -0.74
CA PRO A 162 22.19 4.77 -2.11
C PRO A 162 21.06 4.65 -3.14
N LEU A 163 20.13 3.71 -2.97
CA LEU A 163 18.97 3.61 -3.87
C LEU A 163 18.07 4.85 -3.77
N LEU A 164 17.79 5.32 -2.55
CA LEU A 164 16.97 6.51 -2.33
C LEU A 164 17.56 7.76 -3.00
N ILE A 165 18.87 7.96 -2.86
CA ILE A 165 19.55 9.15 -3.38
C ILE A 165 19.80 9.00 -4.88
N ASP A 166 20.42 7.91 -5.32
CA ASP A 166 20.97 7.80 -6.67
C ASP A 166 19.92 7.38 -7.69
N LEU A 167 19.02 6.45 -7.32
CA LEU A 167 17.99 5.94 -8.23
C LEU A 167 16.73 6.81 -8.21
N TYR A 168 16.30 7.23 -7.01
CA TYR A 168 15.07 8.02 -6.85
C TYR A 168 15.33 9.52 -6.74
N GLY A 169 16.59 9.97 -6.64
CA GLY A 169 16.93 11.40 -6.64
C GLY A 169 16.43 12.15 -5.41
N GLU A 170 16.35 11.51 -4.25
CA GLU A 170 15.82 12.11 -3.01
C GLU A 170 16.82 13.07 -2.33
N ASP A 171 16.36 14.27 -2.00
CA ASP A 171 17.12 15.25 -1.20
C ASP A 171 16.86 15.02 0.31
N LEU A 172 17.15 13.81 0.79
CA LEU A 172 16.80 13.37 2.14
C LEU A 172 17.41 14.27 3.23
N PRO A 173 16.62 14.73 4.22
CA PRO A 173 17.13 15.38 5.43
C PRO A 173 18.13 14.50 6.21
N ASN A 174 19.10 15.11 6.91
CA ASN A 174 20.16 14.37 7.61
C ASN A 174 19.65 13.41 8.68
N ASP A 175 18.61 13.80 9.43
CA ASP A 175 17.95 12.94 10.42
C ASP A 175 17.29 11.72 9.77
N VAL A 176 16.65 11.89 8.60
CA VAL A 176 16.13 10.78 7.79
C VAL A 176 17.28 9.89 7.33
N ARG A 177 18.36 10.45 6.78
CA ARG A 177 19.54 9.68 6.33
C ARG A 177 20.11 8.82 7.45
N HIS A 178 20.38 9.42 8.62
CA HIS A 178 20.90 8.69 9.77
C HIS A 178 19.93 7.62 10.27
N PHE A 179 18.62 7.86 10.19
CA PHE A 179 17.61 6.88 10.56
C PHE A 179 17.51 5.70 9.57
N VAL A 180 17.71 5.97 8.27
CA VAL A 180 17.78 4.94 7.22
C VAL A 180 18.89 3.93 7.55
N GLU A 181 20.08 4.43 7.90
CA GLU A 181 21.28 3.63 8.16
C GLU A 181 21.19 2.72 9.39
N GLN A 182 20.25 3.00 10.30
CA GLN A 182 20.05 2.15 11.47
C GLN A 182 19.64 0.73 11.04
N PRO A 183 20.17 -0.33 11.68
CA PRO A 183 19.77 -1.70 11.39
C PRO A 183 18.25 -1.88 11.52
N SER A 184 17.65 -2.59 10.58
CA SER A 184 16.21 -2.88 10.61
C SER A 184 15.92 -3.99 11.62
N LYS A 185 14.89 -3.82 12.46
CA LYS A 185 14.39 -4.86 13.34
C LYS A 185 12.89 -4.90 13.28
N VAL A 186 12.33 -6.08 13.26
CA VAL A 186 10.89 -6.27 13.13
C VAL A 186 10.22 -6.10 14.49
N HIS A 187 9.36 -5.09 14.61
CA HIS A 187 8.52 -4.88 15.79
C HIS A 187 7.17 -5.59 15.67
N GLY A 188 6.64 -5.74 14.47
CA GLY A 188 5.37 -6.43 14.22
C GLY A 188 4.98 -6.43 12.76
N TRP A 189 3.85 -7.06 12.46
CA TRP A 189 3.38 -7.28 11.10
C TRP A 189 1.91 -7.00 10.91
N MET A 190 1.54 -6.73 9.68
CA MET A 190 0.16 -6.71 9.20
C MET A 190 0.08 -7.43 7.87
N GLY A 191 -0.88 -8.34 7.73
CA GLY A 191 -1.28 -8.90 6.45
C GLY A 191 -2.42 -8.07 5.85
N VAL A 192 -2.29 -7.67 4.58
CA VAL A 192 -3.29 -6.88 3.87
C VAL A 192 -3.88 -7.70 2.72
N LYS A 193 -5.21 -7.69 2.56
CA LYS A 193 -5.91 -8.06 1.33
C LYS A 193 -6.37 -6.77 0.67
N ARG A 194 -5.98 -6.53 -0.57
CA ARG A 194 -6.30 -5.31 -1.33
C ARG A 194 -7.14 -5.65 -2.55
N ALA A 195 -8.19 -4.87 -2.80
CA ALA A 195 -8.86 -4.77 -4.09
C ALA A 195 -8.70 -3.33 -4.58
N ALA A 196 -8.09 -3.13 -5.73
CA ALA A 196 -7.81 -1.82 -6.31
C ALA A 196 -8.42 -1.67 -7.69
N PHE A 197 -8.60 -0.44 -8.13
CA PHE A 197 -9.08 -0.07 -9.46
C PHE A 197 -8.66 1.37 -9.78
N GLU A 198 -8.60 1.71 -11.06
CA GLU A 198 -8.22 3.05 -11.50
C GLU A 198 -9.43 3.82 -12.05
N ALA A 199 -9.34 5.14 -11.94
CA ALA A 199 -10.27 6.08 -12.54
C ALA A 199 -9.51 7.28 -13.12
N LEU A 200 -10.15 7.97 -14.05
CA LEU A 200 -9.70 9.20 -14.67
C LEU A 200 -10.62 10.32 -14.21
N TYR A 201 -10.07 11.34 -13.58
CA TYR A 201 -10.81 12.52 -13.15
C TYR A 201 -10.52 13.70 -14.09
N GLN A 202 -11.59 14.37 -14.52
CA GLN A 202 -11.51 15.56 -15.37
C GLN A 202 -12.24 16.72 -14.72
N ASN A 203 -11.69 17.93 -14.80
CA ASN A 203 -12.40 19.15 -14.46
C ASN A 203 -11.77 20.32 -15.21
N LYS A 204 -12.33 20.69 -16.37
CA LYS A 204 -11.70 21.72 -17.22
C LYS A 204 -11.61 23.09 -16.56
N GLU A 205 -12.53 23.41 -15.67
CA GLU A 205 -12.56 24.71 -14.99
C GLU A 205 -11.40 24.86 -13.99
N ILE A 206 -11.00 23.76 -13.33
CA ILE A 206 -10.03 23.80 -12.23
C ILE A 206 -8.70 23.13 -12.61
N CYS A 207 -8.75 21.99 -13.29
CA CYS A 207 -7.57 21.22 -13.70
C CYS A 207 -7.09 21.57 -15.12
N GLY A 208 -7.78 22.46 -15.84
CA GLY A 208 -7.48 22.74 -17.25
C GLY A 208 -7.63 21.50 -18.11
N ASP A 209 -6.66 21.24 -18.99
CA ASP A 209 -6.64 20.04 -19.82
C ASP A 209 -5.89 18.87 -19.16
N LEU A 210 -5.64 18.92 -17.84
CA LEU A 210 -5.11 17.75 -17.14
C LEU A 210 -6.21 16.72 -16.89
N VAL A 211 -5.90 15.45 -17.18
CA VAL A 211 -6.71 14.29 -16.76
C VAL A 211 -5.97 13.56 -15.66
N ILE A 212 -6.46 13.65 -14.43
CA ILE A 212 -5.77 13.08 -13.28
C ILE A 212 -6.12 11.59 -13.16
N CYS A 213 -5.09 10.75 -13.06
CA CYS A 213 -5.25 9.31 -12.87
C CYS A 213 -5.25 9.00 -11.36
N VAL A 214 -6.34 8.39 -10.90
CA VAL A 214 -6.54 8.04 -9.50
C VAL A 214 -6.60 6.53 -9.37
N ALA A 215 -5.73 5.95 -8.55
CA ALA A 215 -5.89 4.59 -8.07
C ALA A 215 -6.69 4.61 -6.77
N MET A 216 -7.71 3.77 -6.68
CA MET A 216 -8.46 3.55 -5.46
C MET A 216 -8.23 2.14 -4.99
N SER A 217 -8.18 1.93 -3.67
CA SER A 217 -8.04 0.60 -3.13
C SER A 217 -8.78 0.39 -1.82
N VAL A 218 -9.27 -0.83 -1.66
CA VAL A 218 -9.95 -1.33 -0.48
C VAL A 218 -9.06 -2.38 0.14
N ASP A 219 -8.59 -2.07 1.34
CA ASP A 219 -7.76 -2.94 2.14
C ASP A 219 -8.56 -3.56 3.27
N ALA A 220 -8.36 -4.86 3.52
CA ALA A 220 -8.78 -5.57 4.73
C ALA A 220 -7.55 -6.14 5.45
N TYR A 221 -7.52 -6.04 6.78
CA TYR A 221 -6.30 -6.21 7.57
C TYR A 221 -6.35 -7.38 8.54
N ASN A 222 -5.20 -7.99 8.75
CA ASN A 222 -4.93 -8.79 9.95
C ASN A 222 -3.62 -8.28 10.59
N ILE A 223 -3.65 -7.92 11.87
CA ILE A 223 -2.44 -7.48 12.58
C ILE A 223 -1.85 -8.66 13.34
N GLY A 224 -0.56 -8.91 13.15
CA GLY A 224 0.23 -9.80 13.97
C GLY A 224 0.53 -9.12 15.30
N ALA A 225 -0.06 -9.62 16.36
CA ALA A 225 -0.04 -9.02 17.69
C ALA A 225 1.22 -9.36 18.52
N ARG A 226 2.22 -10.03 17.92
CA ARG A 226 3.62 -10.12 18.38
C ARG A 226 4.56 -10.18 17.16
N PRO A 227 5.85 -9.80 17.28
CA PRO A 227 6.80 -9.84 16.15
C PRO A 227 6.91 -11.23 15.50
N ASP A 228 6.76 -12.28 16.31
CA ASP A 228 6.91 -13.68 15.92
C ASP A 228 5.57 -14.43 15.74
N LEU A 229 4.46 -13.90 16.25
CA LEU A 229 3.13 -14.49 16.16
C LEU A 229 2.26 -13.76 15.15
N SER A 230 1.79 -14.55 14.20
CA SER A 230 0.85 -14.13 13.17
C SER A 230 -0.60 -14.00 13.63
N PHE A 231 -0.92 -14.58 14.78
CA PHE A 231 -2.22 -14.46 15.42
C PHE A 231 -2.04 -14.40 16.94
N SER A 232 -2.68 -13.43 17.60
CA SER A 232 -2.85 -13.46 19.06
C SER A 232 -4.34 -13.64 19.39
N PRO A 233 -4.71 -14.71 20.12
CA PRO A 233 -6.05 -14.85 20.68
C PRO A 233 -6.41 -13.68 21.61
N GLU A 234 -5.42 -13.13 22.33
CA GLU A 234 -5.60 -12.04 23.30
C GLU A 234 -6.07 -10.75 22.63
N ALA A 235 -5.55 -10.50 21.44
CA ALA A 235 -5.91 -9.33 20.63
C ALA A 235 -7.02 -9.62 19.62
N GLU A 236 -7.51 -10.86 19.58
CA GLU A 236 -8.37 -11.35 18.50
C GLU A 236 -7.82 -10.96 17.11
N SER A 237 -6.49 -11.06 16.97
CA SER A 237 -5.69 -10.19 16.10
C SER A 237 -6.08 -10.18 14.61
N SER A 238 -6.83 -11.20 14.21
CA SER A 238 -7.67 -11.30 12.99
C SER A 238 -8.55 -10.09 12.68
N ILE A 239 -8.83 -9.23 13.66
CA ILE A 239 -9.64 -8.03 13.51
C ILE A 239 -9.00 -6.95 14.37
N ALA A 240 -8.01 -6.25 13.83
CA ALA A 240 -7.74 -4.93 14.36
C ALA A 240 -9.05 -4.12 14.30
N ALA A 241 -9.30 -3.29 15.31
CA ALA A 241 -10.37 -2.31 15.21
C ALA A 241 -10.25 -1.59 13.84
N SER A 242 -11.36 -1.46 13.11
CA SER A 242 -11.40 -0.87 11.76
C SER A 242 -10.89 -1.75 10.62
N ASN A 243 -11.60 -2.84 10.34
CA ASN A 243 -11.11 -3.87 9.42
C ASN A 243 -11.31 -3.54 7.92
N ALA A 244 -11.41 -2.25 7.59
CA ALA A 244 -11.35 -1.79 6.22
C ALA A 244 -10.79 -0.38 6.10
N GLU A 245 -10.01 -0.16 5.06
CA GLU A 245 -9.59 1.16 4.63
C GLU A 245 -9.90 1.31 3.16
N LEU A 246 -10.53 2.42 2.80
CA LEU A 246 -10.62 2.87 1.42
C LEU A 246 -9.58 3.97 1.25
N GLU A 247 -8.63 3.74 0.36
CA GLU A 247 -7.55 4.66 0.00
C GLU A 247 -7.74 5.12 -1.45
N TRP A 248 -7.40 6.37 -1.73
CA TRP A 248 -7.30 6.87 -3.09
C TRP A 248 -6.03 7.71 -3.23
N GLU A 249 -5.25 7.39 -4.25
CA GLU A 249 -3.91 7.88 -4.52
C GLU A 249 -3.84 8.41 -5.96
N ILE A 250 -3.12 9.50 -6.18
CA ILE A 250 -2.85 10.00 -7.53
C ILE A 250 -1.61 9.32 -8.12
N GLU A 251 -1.85 8.52 -9.15
CA GLU A 251 -0.79 7.77 -9.85
C GLU A 251 0.00 8.65 -10.82
N GLY A 252 -0.61 9.74 -11.27
CA GLY A 252 -0.06 10.66 -12.26
C GLY A 252 -1.20 11.33 -13.03
N TYR A 253 -0.91 11.82 -14.22
CA TYR A 253 -1.88 12.55 -15.03
C TYR A 253 -1.57 12.39 -16.52
N TYR A 254 -2.58 12.64 -17.35
CA TYR A 254 -2.40 12.86 -18.77
C TYR A 254 -2.47 14.34 -19.09
N ALA A 255 -1.64 14.77 -20.02
CA ALA A 255 -1.67 16.11 -20.60
C ALA A 255 -1.54 16.01 -22.12
N PRO A 256 -1.98 17.03 -22.89
CA PRO A 256 -1.64 17.13 -24.31
C PRO A 256 -0.13 17.00 -24.54
N ARG A 257 0.23 16.36 -25.66
CA ARG A 257 1.63 16.28 -26.09
C ARG A 257 2.25 17.68 -26.21
N ASP A 258 3.54 17.74 -25.91
CA ASP A 258 4.35 18.97 -25.96
C ASP A 258 3.87 20.07 -24.99
N TRP A 259 3.01 19.73 -24.01
CA TRP A 259 2.59 20.66 -22.97
C TRP A 259 3.73 20.94 -21.99
N GLU A 260 3.94 22.21 -21.65
CA GLU A 260 4.88 22.62 -20.60
C GLU A 260 4.24 22.62 -19.21
N PHE A 261 4.79 21.81 -18.29
CA PHE A 261 4.24 21.64 -16.95
C PHE A 261 4.60 22.81 -16.04
N ASP A 262 3.59 23.55 -15.61
CA ASP A 262 3.71 24.36 -14.40
C ASP A 262 3.52 23.44 -13.17
N HIS A 263 4.55 23.39 -12.31
CA HIS A 263 4.57 22.55 -11.13
C HIS A 263 3.39 22.83 -10.21
N ASP A 264 3.08 24.10 -9.96
CA ASP A 264 2.05 24.50 -9.00
C ASP A 264 0.65 24.22 -9.53
N MET A 265 0.44 24.41 -10.84
CA MET A 265 -0.79 23.99 -11.52
C MET A 265 -1.05 22.48 -11.36
N VAL A 266 -0.04 21.63 -11.59
CA VAL A 266 -0.18 20.18 -11.46
C VAL A 266 -0.53 19.79 -10.02
N TRP A 267 0.19 20.33 -9.03
CA TRP A 267 -0.09 20.06 -7.61
C TRP A 267 -1.45 20.59 -7.16
N SER A 268 -1.89 21.72 -7.69
CA SER A 268 -3.25 22.25 -7.46
C SER A 268 -4.32 21.29 -7.99
N ALA A 269 -4.16 20.77 -9.21
CA ALA A 269 -5.08 19.80 -9.80
C ALA A 269 -5.11 18.46 -9.05
N ILE A 270 -3.96 17.99 -8.57
CA ILE A 270 -3.82 16.80 -7.71
C ILE A 270 -4.63 17.00 -6.42
N ASN A 271 -4.38 18.08 -5.69
CA ASN A 271 -5.07 18.37 -4.43
C ASN A 271 -6.58 18.55 -4.62
N HIS A 272 -6.98 19.23 -5.70
CA HIS A 272 -8.38 19.36 -6.05
C HIS A 272 -9.05 18.00 -6.30
N THR A 273 -8.39 17.12 -7.06
CA THR A 273 -8.90 15.77 -7.36
C THR A 273 -9.09 14.95 -6.09
N LEU A 274 -8.12 14.98 -5.18
CA LEU A 274 -8.23 14.31 -3.88
C LEU A 274 -9.42 14.82 -3.06
N ALA A 275 -9.63 16.14 -3.03
CA ALA A 275 -10.75 16.76 -2.34
C ALA A 275 -12.10 16.45 -2.99
N ALA A 276 -12.16 16.43 -4.33
CA ALA A 276 -13.36 16.11 -5.09
C ALA A 276 -13.83 14.66 -4.85
N ILE A 277 -12.89 13.73 -4.64
CA ILE A 277 -13.21 12.35 -4.24
C ILE A 277 -13.57 12.27 -2.76
N ASN A 278 -12.89 13.02 -1.90
CA ASN A 278 -13.14 13.00 -0.45
C ASN A 278 -14.56 13.46 -0.08
N ALA A 279 -15.08 14.47 -0.76
CA ALA A 279 -16.39 15.06 -0.45
C ALA A 279 -17.54 14.02 -0.46
N PRO A 280 -17.79 13.28 -1.55
CA PRO A 280 -18.86 12.28 -1.55
C PRO A 280 -18.59 11.11 -0.61
N LEU A 281 -17.32 10.75 -0.36
CA LEU A 281 -16.99 9.72 0.63
C LEU A 281 -17.34 10.16 2.06
N THR A 282 -17.12 11.44 2.38
CA THR A 282 -17.53 12.04 3.65
C THR A 282 -19.06 12.05 3.78
N ASP A 283 -19.79 12.36 2.72
CA ASP A 283 -21.26 12.32 2.74
C ASP A 283 -21.80 10.89 2.90
N LEU A 284 -21.20 9.92 2.21
CA LEU A 284 -21.61 8.52 2.23
C LEU A 284 -21.29 7.82 3.55
N TYR A 285 -20.13 8.13 4.15
CA TYR A 285 -19.58 7.37 5.25
C TYR A 285 -19.30 8.20 6.52
N GLY A 286 -19.55 9.51 6.52
CA GLY A 286 -19.15 10.42 7.61
C GLY A 286 -19.58 10.01 9.02
N SER A 287 -20.74 9.34 9.13
CA SER A 287 -21.25 8.83 10.42
C SER A 287 -20.63 7.50 10.87
N THR A 288 -19.94 6.78 9.97
CA THR A 288 -19.32 5.48 10.23
C THR A 288 -17.80 5.49 10.14
N ILE A 289 -17.19 6.55 9.58
CA ILE A 289 -15.74 6.74 9.57
C ILE A 289 -15.21 6.70 11.00
N LEU A 290 -14.20 5.86 11.21
CA LEU A 290 -13.51 5.76 12.48
C LEU A 290 -12.42 6.85 12.55
N PRO A 291 -12.34 7.63 13.64
CA PRO A 291 -11.42 8.75 13.78
C PRO A 291 -10.00 8.24 14.08
N VAL A 292 -9.36 7.63 13.08
CA VAL A 292 -8.03 7.05 13.18
C VAL A 292 -7.00 8.01 12.60
N VAL A 293 -6.13 8.54 13.44
CA VAL A 293 -5.01 9.41 13.05
C VAL A 293 -3.71 8.65 12.79
N GLU A 294 -3.69 7.35 13.09
CA GLU A 294 -2.53 6.46 12.92
C GLU A 294 -2.45 5.91 11.50
N SER A 295 -1.24 5.86 10.94
CA SER A 295 -0.95 5.09 9.72
C SER A 295 -1.12 3.57 9.95
N LYS A 296 -1.17 2.80 8.85
CA LYS A 296 -1.25 1.33 8.90
C LYS A 296 -0.12 0.74 9.77
N THR A 297 1.11 1.23 9.62
CA THR A 297 2.26 0.77 10.40
C THR A 297 2.18 1.19 11.87
N GLU A 298 1.65 2.38 12.18
CA GLU A 298 1.44 2.82 13.57
C GLU A 298 0.40 1.95 14.28
N ARG A 299 -0.66 1.53 13.60
CA ARG A 299 -1.66 0.60 14.17
C ARG A 299 -1.04 -0.74 14.59
N ILE A 300 -0.02 -1.24 13.89
CA ILE A 300 0.74 -2.43 14.31
C ILE A 300 1.37 -2.15 15.68
N LEU A 301 2.06 -1.02 15.78
CA LEU A 301 2.83 -0.64 16.94
C LEU A 301 1.95 -0.32 18.16
N SER A 302 0.83 0.38 17.97
CA SER A 302 -0.12 0.68 19.05
C SER A 302 -0.83 -0.58 19.55
N THR A 303 -1.14 -1.53 18.65
CA THR A 303 -1.67 -2.86 19.03
C THR A 303 -0.68 -3.62 19.92
N LEU A 304 0.59 -3.69 19.55
CA LEU A 304 1.63 -4.36 20.35
C LEU A 304 1.78 -3.74 21.74
N LYS A 305 1.81 -2.40 21.81
CA LYS A 305 1.85 -1.68 23.08
C LYS A 305 0.62 -1.96 23.94
N GLY A 306 -0.58 -2.00 23.35
CA GLY A 306 -1.83 -2.31 24.04
C GLY A 306 -1.85 -3.71 24.66
N LEU A 307 -1.11 -4.65 24.07
CA LEU A 307 -0.94 -6.02 24.57
C LEU A 307 0.21 -6.18 25.56
N GLY A 308 0.93 -5.09 25.88
CA GLY A 308 2.04 -5.11 26.83
C GLY A 308 3.32 -5.73 26.29
N VAL A 309 3.48 -5.85 24.96
CA VAL A 309 4.74 -6.34 24.35
C VAL A 309 5.86 -5.34 24.64
N ARG A 310 6.93 -5.80 25.30
CA ARG A 310 8.05 -4.95 25.71
C ARG A 310 9.16 -4.91 24.66
N GLN A 311 9.92 -3.81 24.62
CA GLN A 311 11.05 -3.67 23.69
C GLN A 311 12.12 -4.75 23.90
N GLU A 312 12.37 -5.16 25.14
CA GLU A 312 13.28 -6.28 25.47
C GLU A 312 12.90 -7.57 24.73
N GLU A 313 11.60 -7.90 24.67
CA GLU A 313 11.10 -9.09 24.00
C GLU A 313 11.35 -9.01 22.48
N ILE A 314 11.16 -7.83 21.89
CA ILE A 314 11.45 -7.56 20.48
C ILE A 314 12.96 -7.69 20.22
N ASP A 315 13.77 -7.17 21.13
CA ASP A 315 15.22 -7.17 21.03
C ASP A 315 15.81 -8.58 21.13
N GLU A 316 15.32 -9.41 22.05
CA GLU A 316 15.67 -10.82 22.18
C GLU A 316 15.29 -11.63 20.93
N MET A 317 14.13 -11.32 20.35
CA MET A 317 13.71 -11.95 19.10
C MET A 317 14.63 -11.57 17.93
N ASN A 318 15.03 -10.30 17.79
CA ASN A 318 15.92 -9.81 16.75
C ASN A 318 15.54 -10.25 15.31
N LEU A 319 14.24 -10.30 15.00
CA LEU A 319 13.75 -10.78 13.70
C LEU A 319 14.17 -9.80 12.59
N GLN A 320 14.77 -10.34 11.53
CA GLN A 320 15.13 -9.57 10.34
C GLN A 320 14.05 -9.69 9.28
N PRO A 321 13.75 -8.61 8.54
CA PRO A 321 12.62 -8.60 7.63
C PRO A 321 12.88 -9.38 6.32
N TRP A 322 14.15 -9.61 5.93
CA TRP A 322 14.49 -10.43 4.78
C TRP A 322 14.43 -11.94 5.03
N GLU A 323 14.43 -12.38 6.30
CA GLU A 323 14.25 -13.80 6.66
C GLU A 323 12.89 -14.37 6.16
N PHE A 324 11.98 -13.49 5.71
CA PHE A 324 10.69 -13.83 5.10
C PHE A 324 10.78 -14.31 3.65
N MET A 325 11.85 -13.92 2.94
CA MET A 325 12.12 -14.37 1.58
C MET A 325 12.69 -15.79 1.55
N LEU A 326 13.22 -16.23 2.70
CA LEU A 326 13.91 -17.50 2.86
C LEU A 326 12.92 -18.65 3.07
N ASN A 327 13.24 -19.79 2.45
CA ASN A 327 12.50 -21.03 2.62
C ASN A 327 12.84 -21.76 3.92
N GLU A 328 13.97 -21.45 4.54
CA GLU A 328 14.43 -22.04 5.81
C GLU A 328 15.25 -20.98 6.55
N SER A 329 15.24 -21.01 7.88
CA SER A 329 16.18 -20.20 8.67
C SER A 329 17.39 -21.04 9.04
N SER A 330 18.59 -20.52 8.79
CA SER A 330 19.86 -21.15 9.17
C SER A 330 20.19 -21.01 10.66
N HIS A 331 19.48 -20.16 11.38
CA HIS A 331 19.83 -19.72 12.74
C HIS A 331 18.64 -19.81 13.71
N ARG A 332 17.41 -20.05 13.24
CA ARG A 332 16.20 -20.19 14.08
C ARG A 332 15.52 -21.53 13.86
N VAL A 333 15.18 -22.17 14.98
CA VAL A 333 14.56 -23.50 15.04
C VAL A 333 13.34 -23.48 15.96
N LYS A 334 12.49 -24.51 15.88
CA LYS A 334 11.30 -24.60 16.75
C LYS A 334 11.75 -24.85 18.19
N SER A 335 11.18 -24.11 19.14
CA SER A 335 11.51 -24.28 20.56
C SER A 335 11.26 -25.69 21.09
N HIS A 336 10.26 -26.41 20.55
CA HIS A 336 9.95 -27.79 20.91
C HIS A 336 10.67 -28.84 20.05
N ASP A 337 11.35 -28.43 18.98
CA ASP A 337 12.09 -29.33 18.08
C ASP A 337 13.21 -28.56 17.37
N PRO A 338 14.41 -28.51 17.99
CA PRO A 338 15.56 -27.79 17.43
C PRO A 338 16.08 -28.36 16.11
N SER A 339 15.64 -29.54 15.66
CA SER A 339 16.01 -30.10 14.36
C SER A 339 15.25 -29.47 13.19
N ARG A 340 14.18 -28.73 13.48
CA ARG A 340 13.28 -28.15 12.47
C ARG A 340 13.48 -26.65 12.37
N PRO A 341 13.95 -26.13 11.22
CA PRO A 341 14.05 -24.69 11.02
C PRO A 341 12.67 -24.05 11.04
N VAL A 342 12.62 -22.80 11.49
CA VAL A 342 11.43 -21.95 11.41
C VAL A 342 11.72 -20.83 10.44
N ASN A 343 11.04 -20.83 9.29
CA ASN A 343 11.00 -19.66 8.43
C ASN A 343 9.84 -18.75 8.84
N LEU A 344 9.97 -17.46 8.54
CA LEU A 344 8.95 -16.47 8.80
C LEU A 344 7.79 -16.54 7.78
N LEU A 345 8.01 -17.15 6.61
CA LEU A 345 6.99 -17.42 5.60
C LEU A 345 5.83 -18.31 6.12
N GLY A 346 6.15 -19.38 6.85
CA GLY A 346 5.16 -20.25 7.50
C GLY A 346 4.37 -19.52 8.58
N ARG A 347 4.93 -18.45 9.15
CA ARG A 347 4.23 -17.55 10.07
C ARG A 347 3.28 -16.62 9.32
N LEU A 348 3.65 -16.07 8.15
CA LEU A 348 2.75 -15.30 7.29
C LEU A 348 1.53 -16.09 6.80
N ASN A 349 1.68 -17.37 6.47
CA ASN A 349 0.52 -18.19 6.11
C ASN A 349 -0.54 -18.17 7.23
N ARG A 350 -0.13 -18.17 8.50
CA ARG A 350 -1.07 -18.07 9.62
C ARG A 350 -1.61 -16.64 9.87
N LEU A 351 -1.00 -15.60 9.30
CA LEU A 351 -1.53 -14.23 9.25
C LEU A 351 -2.68 -14.14 8.25
N PHE A 352 -2.62 -14.89 7.15
CA PHE A 352 -3.66 -14.84 6.12
C PHE A 352 -4.71 -15.94 6.25
N TYR A 353 -4.39 -17.02 6.95
CA TYR A 353 -5.19 -18.24 7.00
C TYR A 353 -5.32 -18.74 8.44
N GLN A 354 -6.29 -18.18 9.15
CA GLN A 354 -6.92 -18.81 10.31
C GLN A 354 -8.26 -19.38 9.83
N GLU A 355 -8.52 -20.68 10.06
CA GLU A 355 -9.71 -21.33 9.50
C GLU A 355 -11.02 -20.71 10.00
N ASP A 356 -11.06 -20.33 11.28
CA ASP A 356 -12.24 -19.75 11.93
C ASP A 356 -12.36 -18.24 11.71
N ARG A 357 -11.30 -17.58 11.20
CA ARG A 357 -11.21 -16.12 11.05
C ARG A 357 -10.51 -15.74 9.75
N LYS A 358 -11.07 -16.20 8.63
CA LYS A 358 -10.52 -15.96 7.29
C LYS A 358 -10.74 -14.51 6.87
N LEU A 359 -9.69 -13.87 6.36
CA LEU A 359 -9.84 -12.60 5.66
C LEU A 359 -10.68 -12.81 4.40
N PRO A 360 -11.40 -11.76 3.94
CA PRO A 360 -12.11 -11.82 2.68
C PRO A 360 -11.22 -12.24 1.51
N SER A 361 -11.80 -13.00 0.58
CA SER A 361 -11.09 -13.34 -0.65
C SER A 361 -11.00 -12.12 -1.57
N LEU A 362 -9.96 -12.08 -2.43
CA LEU A 362 -9.81 -11.00 -3.43
C LEU A 362 -11.06 -10.88 -4.31
N ASN A 363 -11.56 -12.02 -4.80
CA ASN A 363 -12.78 -12.06 -5.63
C ASN A 363 -13.97 -11.45 -4.89
N TRP A 364 -14.19 -11.85 -3.64
CA TRP A 364 -15.30 -11.33 -2.85
C TRP A 364 -15.19 -9.83 -2.64
N MET A 365 -13.99 -9.29 -2.38
CA MET A 365 -13.81 -7.84 -2.23
C MET A 365 -14.09 -7.10 -3.54
N HIS A 366 -13.62 -7.61 -4.68
CA HIS A 366 -13.93 -7.02 -5.98
C HIS A 366 -15.42 -7.09 -6.32
N ASP A 367 -16.09 -8.19 -5.99
CA ASP A 367 -17.53 -8.34 -6.17
C ASP A 367 -18.32 -7.40 -5.24
N LEU A 368 -17.80 -7.14 -4.03
CA LEU A 368 -18.40 -6.25 -3.06
C LEU A 368 -18.34 -4.78 -3.52
N ILE A 369 -17.18 -4.32 -4.01
CA ILE A 369 -16.95 -2.90 -4.33
C ILE A 369 -17.52 -2.47 -5.69
N THR A 370 -17.82 -3.45 -6.56
CA THR A 370 -18.57 -3.22 -7.80
C THR A 370 -20.01 -2.91 -7.45
#